data_AF-A0A1G1D6X1-F1
#
_entry.id   AF-A0A1G1D6X1-F1
#
_cell.length_a   1.000
_cell.length_b   1.000
_cell.length_c   1.000
_cell.angle_alpha   90.00
_cell.angle_beta   90.00
_cell.angle_gamma   90.00
#
_symmetry.space_group_name_H-M   'P 1'
#
loop_
_entity.id
_entity.type
_entity.pdbx_description
1 polymer ?
#
loop_
_entity_poly.entity_id
_entity_poly.type
_entity_poly.pdbx_seq_one_letter_code
_entity_poly.pdbx_strand_id
1 'polypeptide(L)'
;MRKGLTRGQKPEARSQKSEVRSYKQNILSLVSCLLFLASCLFLLAGCQSEHGAVEGRREKEQEKEIERLKGLLKNDPTRWKDRHTLGVTYMTAGKYNEAAQEFLGVMSIKPDSIDNLQSLGMAYYKMGKKHEAHFYWRTALEIEPENKFIWDLIRKIVKERDGGDVSMDIEKWAGHYKEAQRYYKEKNYEKAASEFELASKYNPSDSRTYFSIGAAYKAMDKIDEAISAWQKALKFKPDDLMIMKLISLAKEKKERDSAMVKAQEAVKKDPKDWKAHSRLASLYLHDKHGRFIDEAEAEYKEAIRLNPEVPDAYRQLAEIGFYKGRYGEGIGYLEKGAKYLSKDDVIHKRIKDMKLYKKLYEKGRDAWNKGGIEKYNEMVFVTDGLYIDKYEVTNAQYKRFLDKNPNLTPPPHWKKGIYEEGKDNYPVVNIDWYLAALYCKSMDKRLPTEEEWEKGFRGDKGFEYPWGNIFRSEIVNSGETGFGRLTPVGSFEDGKSPYGIYDMAGNAKEWTDSEYKGENNQSPFHGEGHKIIRGGSFKSGMEEVKATKRGYAPPVYADTDVGFRCAKTNFGVR
;
A
#
# COMPACT_ATOMS: atom_id res chain seq x y z
N MET A 1 38.15 98.23 -11.82
CA MET A 1 37.87 98.19 -10.36
C MET A 1 39.14 97.77 -9.60
N ARG A 2 39.12 97.72 -8.26
CA ARG A 2 40.31 97.86 -7.37
C ARG A 2 41.34 96.70 -7.37
N LYS A 3 42.56 97.02 -6.89
CA LYS A 3 43.74 96.14 -6.64
C LYS A 3 43.87 95.75 -5.14
N GLY A 4 44.72 94.74 -4.84
CA GLY A 4 45.47 94.60 -3.55
C GLY A 4 45.03 93.44 -2.62
N LEU A 5 45.87 92.50 -2.12
CA LEU A 5 47.07 92.58 -1.20
C LEU A 5 46.67 92.65 0.32
N THR A 6 47.18 91.84 1.29
CA THR A 6 47.99 90.57 1.28
C THR A 6 48.02 89.86 2.67
N ARG A 7 48.44 88.57 2.72
CA ARG A 7 49.10 87.79 3.83
C ARG A 7 48.83 88.12 5.33
N GLY A 8 48.33 87.12 6.08
CA GLY A 8 49.15 86.33 7.05
C GLY A 8 49.23 86.70 8.56
N GLN A 9 49.53 85.66 9.38
CA GLN A 9 49.69 85.58 10.86
C GLN A 9 48.39 85.38 11.65
N LYS A 10 48.30 84.69 12.81
CA LYS A 10 48.93 83.57 13.58
C LYS A 10 48.28 83.67 15.01
N PRO A 11 48.34 82.66 15.91
CA PRO A 11 47.37 82.55 17.01
C PRO A 11 47.92 82.96 18.41
N GLU A 12 47.01 83.16 19.37
CA GLU A 12 47.33 83.15 20.81
C GLU A 12 46.43 82.19 21.61
N ALA A 13 46.95 81.73 22.75
CA ALA A 13 46.53 80.50 23.42
C ALA A 13 45.81 80.74 24.76
N ARG A 14 44.99 79.76 25.20
CA ARG A 14 44.53 79.71 26.60
C ARG A 14 44.33 78.29 27.15
N SER A 15 45.13 77.97 28.19
CA SER A 15 44.87 76.97 29.25
C SER A 15 44.92 75.45 28.93
N GLN A 16 46.12 74.87 29.00
CA GLN A 16 46.36 73.41 29.10
C GLN A 16 45.84 72.73 30.40
N LYS A 17 45.39 73.48 31.42
CA LYS A 17 44.98 72.89 32.73
C LYS A 17 43.59 72.26 32.75
N SER A 18 42.70 72.59 31.80
CA SER A 18 41.36 72.00 31.69
C SER A 18 41.39 70.64 30.97
N GLU A 19 42.19 70.53 29.90
CA GLU A 19 42.28 69.31 29.07
C GLU A 19 42.79 68.11 29.86
N VAL A 20 43.84 68.27 30.67
CA VAL A 20 44.43 67.15 31.44
C VAL A 20 43.44 66.54 32.45
N ARG A 21 42.49 67.33 32.98
CA ARG A 21 41.46 66.84 33.90
C ARG A 21 40.38 66.05 33.15
N SER A 22 39.96 66.55 31.98
CA SER A 22 39.05 65.87 31.05
C SER A 22 39.63 64.52 30.58
N TYR A 23 40.90 64.49 30.15
CA TYR A 23 41.57 63.26 29.69
C TYR A 23 41.59 62.16 30.76
N LYS A 24 41.90 62.48 32.02
CA LYS A 24 41.88 61.48 33.11
C LYS A 24 40.48 60.92 33.37
N GLN A 25 39.45 61.75 33.29
CA GLN A 25 38.05 61.32 33.48
C GLN A 25 37.57 60.44 32.31
N ASN A 26 37.95 60.78 31.08
CA ASN A 26 37.64 59.96 29.89
C ASN A 26 38.35 58.60 29.92
N ILE A 27 39.62 58.54 30.37
CA ILE A 27 40.36 57.28 30.51
C ILE A 27 39.71 56.38 31.58
N LEU A 28 39.31 56.93 32.73
CA LEU A 28 38.59 56.15 33.76
C LEU A 28 37.24 55.62 33.26
N SER A 29 36.51 56.42 32.49
CA SER A 29 35.26 55.98 31.83
C SER A 29 35.49 54.85 30.83
N LEU A 30 36.51 54.98 29.97
CA LEU A 30 36.90 53.95 28.99
C LEU A 30 37.31 52.63 29.66
N VAL A 31 38.12 52.68 30.73
CA VAL A 31 38.52 51.49 31.49
C VAL A 31 37.30 50.82 32.15
N SER A 32 36.37 51.60 32.70
CA SER A 32 35.11 51.08 33.26
C SER A 32 34.26 50.36 32.20
N CYS A 33 34.07 50.98 31.02
CA CYS A 33 33.37 50.35 29.90
C CYS A 33 34.04 49.07 29.41
N LEU A 34 35.37 49.03 29.32
CA LEU A 34 36.12 47.85 28.89
C LEU A 34 36.01 46.70 29.90
N LEU A 35 36.03 46.99 31.20
CA LEU A 35 35.82 45.99 32.25
C LEU A 35 34.37 45.45 32.23
N PHE A 36 33.38 46.31 31.98
CA PHE A 36 31.98 45.91 31.86
C PHE A 36 31.72 45.03 30.62
N LEU A 37 32.33 45.37 29.47
CA LEU A 37 32.29 44.55 28.26
C LEU A 37 32.97 43.19 28.47
N ALA A 38 34.11 43.16 29.16
CA ALA A 38 34.79 41.91 29.52
C ALA A 38 33.91 41.03 30.42
N SER A 39 33.27 41.58 31.46
CA SER A 39 32.36 40.80 32.32
C SER A 39 31.15 40.25 31.56
N CYS A 40 30.57 41.02 30.63
CA CYS A 40 29.48 40.55 29.78
C CYS A 40 29.92 39.41 28.85
N LEU A 41 31.13 39.48 28.27
CA LEU A 41 31.69 38.41 27.44
C LEU A 41 31.94 37.12 28.24
N PHE A 42 32.44 37.22 29.47
CA PHE A 42 32.61 36.06 30.37
C PHE A 42 31.27 35.42 30.74
N LEU A 43 30.23 36.21 31.02
CA LEU A 43 28.87 35.71 31.30
C LEU A 43 28.24 35.02 30.08
N LEU A 44 28.43 35.57 28.87
CA LEU A 44 27.96 34.96 27.62
C LEU A 44 28.68 33.64 27.33
N ALA A 45 30.00 33.57 27.55
CA ALA A 45 30.77 32.34 27.37
C ALA A 45 30.38 31.24 28.37
N GLY A 46 30.11 31.60 29.63
CA GLY A 46 29.57 30.68 30.64
C GLY A 46 28.19 30.13 30.26
N CYS A 47 27.29 31.00 29.80
CA CYS A 47 25.94 30.60 29.39
C CYS A 47 25.95 29.62 28.19
N GLN A 48 26.87 29.82 27.23
CA GLN A 48 27.04 28.91 26.09
C GLN A 48 27.59 27.53 26.51
N SER A 49 28.52 27.47 27.49
CA SER A 49 29.08 26.19 27.95
C SER A 49 28.09 25.36 28.76
N GLU A 50 27.24 26.01 29.56
CA GLU A 50 26.16 25.33 30.30
C GLU A 50 25.08 24.77 29.36
N HIS A 51 24.69 25.49 28.31
CA HIS A 51 23.75 24.97 27.31
C HIS A 51 24.26 23.70 26.62
N GLY A 52 25.50 23.69 26.11
CA GLY A 52 26.06 22.50 25.47
C GLY A 52 26.16 21.28 26.40
N ALA A 53 26.46 21.51 27.68
CA ALA A 53 26.52 20.45 28.70
C ALA A 53 25.13 19.93 29.15
N VAL A 54 24.04 20.65 28.87
CA VAL A 54 22.66 20.20 29.08
C VAL A 54 22.16 19.45 27.84
N GLU A 55 22.47 19.94 26.65
CA GLU A 55 22.06 19.36 25.36
C GLU A 55 22.64 17.94 25.19
N GLY A 56 23.95 17.75 25.37
CA GLY A 56 24.58 16.42 25.29
C GLY A 56 24.17 15.43 26.40
N ARG A 57 23.59 15.91 27.52
CA ARG A 57 22.94 15.03 28.51
C ARG A 57 21.58 14.55 28.03
N ARG A 58 20.81 15.45 27.40
CA ARG A 58 19.48 15.17 26.86
C ARG A 58 19.50 14.14 25.73
N GLU A 59 20.45 14.27 24.80
CA GLU A 59 20.65 13.31 23.72
C GLU A 59 20.91 11.89 24.26
N LYS A 60 21.79 11.76 25.25
CA LYS A 60 22.13 10.48 25.88
C LYS A 60 20.95 9.84 26.62
N GLU A 61 20.05 10.64 27.19
CA GLU A 61 18.81 10.15 27.78
C GLU A 61 17.78 9.71 26.71
N GLN A 62 17.67 10.46 25.60
CA GLN A 62 16.83 10.09 24.46
C GLN A 62 17.28 8.77 23.81
N GLU A 63 18.58 8.56 23.61
CA GLU A 63 19.12 7.30 23.06
C GLU A 63 18.83 6.10 23.97
N LYS A 64 18.99 6.27 25.29
CA LYS A 64 18.67 5.23 26.27
C LYS A 64 17.18 4.85 26.24
N GLU A 65 16.30 5.83 26.06
CA GLU A 65 14.86 5.58 25.96
C GLU A 65 14.47 4.93 24.61
N ILE A 66 15.11 5.33 23.51
CA ILE A 66 14.95 4.67 22.19
C ILE A 66 15.28 3.19 22.29
N GLU A 67 16.43 2.83 22.88
CA GLU A 67 16.82 1.41 23.04
C GLU A 67 15.90 0.65 24.01
N ARG A 68 15.40 1.30 25.08
CA ARG A 68 14.39 0.70 25.97
C ARG A 68 13.11 0.36 25.22
N LEU A 69 12.58 1.30 24.43
CA LEU A 69 11.35 1.13 23.67
C LEU A 69 11.50 0.11 22.54
N LYS A 70 12.62 0.12 21.80
CA LYS A 70 12.97 -0.94 20.83
C LYS A 70 12.98 -2.33 21.49
N GLY A 71 13.56 -2.45 22.68
CA GLY A 71 13.58 -3.71 23.45
C GLY A 71 12.17 -4.22 23.77
N LEU A 72 11.26 -3.34 24.18
CA LEU A 72 9.85 -3.68 24.43
C LEU A 72 9.14 -4.13 23.13
N LEU A 73 9.33 -3.40 22.03
CA LEU A 73 8.68 -3.66 20.74
C LEU A 73 9.21 -4.91 20.03
N LYS A 74 10.49 -5.26 20.24
CA LYS A 74 11.07 -6.53 19.78
C LYS A 74 10.33 -7.72 20.40
N ASN A 75 10.06 -7.65 21.70
CA ASN A 75 9.31 -8.66 22.44
C ASN A 75 7.85 -8.68 22.00
N ASP A 76 7.18 -7.52 22.00
CA ASP A 76 5.77 -7.38 21.62
C ASP A 76 5.54 -6.15 20.69
N PRO A 77 5.48 -6.38 19.36
CA PRO A 77 5.21 -5.35 18.35
C PRO A 77 3.80 -4.78 18.40
N THR A 78 2.85 -5.43 19.10
CA THR A 78 1.44 -5.00 19.14
C THR A 78 1.21 -3.81 20.08
N ARG A 79 2.24 -3.42 20.84
CA ARG A 79 2.25 -2.31 21.81
C ARG A 79 2.27 -0.95 21.12
N TRP A 80 1.19 -0.65 20.41
CA TRP A 80 1.03 0.57 19.62
C TRP A 80 1.25 1.87 20.42
N LYS A 81 0.98 1.88 21.74
CA LYS A 81 1.29 3.03 22.61
C LYS A 81 2.79 3.26 22.75
N ASP A 82 3.56 2.22 23.10
CA ASP A 82 5.02 2.33 23.22
C ASP A 82 5.67 2.61 21.86
N ARG A 83 5.07 2.10 20.78
CA ARG A 83 5.49 2.39 19.41
C ARG A 83 5.25 3.84 19.00
N HIS A 84 4.10 4.40 19.36
CA HIS A 84 3.83 5.83 19.21
C HIS A 84 4.82 6.66 20.04
N THR A 85 5.08 6.28 21.29
CA THR A 85 6.11 6.93 22.13
C THR A 85 7.48 6.90 21.47
N LEU A 86 7.90 5.76 20.88
CA LEU A 86 9.18 5.66 20.16
C LEU A 86 9.23 6.62 18.96
N GLY A 87 8.15 6.70 18.19
CA GLY A 87 8.02 7.68 17.11
C GLY A 87 8.14 9.13 17.61
N VAL A 88 7.51 9.47 18.74
CA VAL A 88 7.65 10.79 19.37
C VAL A 88 9.08 11.05 19.86
N THR A 89 9.75 10.07 20.46
CA THR A 89 11.16 10.20 20.87
C THR A 89 12.05 10.46 19.64
N TYR A 90 11.84 9.75 18.53
CA TYR A 90 12.53 10.03 17.27
C TYR A 90 12.23 11.44 16.73
N MET A 91 10.99 11.93 16.80
CA MET A 91 10.66 13.33 16.46
C MET A 91 11.46 14.34 17.29
N THR A 92 11.63 14.09 18.59
CA THR A 92 12.42 14.98 19.46
C THR A 92 13.93 14.89 19.23
N ALA A 93 14.41 13.80 18.61
CA ALA A 93 15.80 13.60 18.20
C ALA A 93 16.08 14.03 16.74
N GLY A 94 15.12 14.68 16.07
CA GLY A 94 15.24 15.09 14.65
C GLY A 94 15.19 13.95 13.63
N LYS A 95 14.96 12.71 14.07
CA LYS A 95 14.95 11.47 13.28
C LYS A 95 13.58 11.23 12.64
N TYR A 96 13.20 12.13 11.73
CA TYR A 96 11.82 12.21 11.21
C TYR A 96 11.41 11.03 10.33
N ASN A 97 12.35 10.39 9.61
CA ASN A 97 12.07 9.18 8.83
C ASN A 97 11.72 8.01 9.75
N GLU A 98 12.56 7.78 10.77
CA GLU A 98 12.38 6.73 11.77
C GLU A 98 11.09 6.94 12.57
N ALA A 99 10.77 8.19 12.92
CA ALA A 99 9.49 8.54 13.51
C ALA A 99 8.30 8.15 12.62
N ALA A 100 8.34 8.49 11.33
CA ALA A 100 7.28 8.14 10.39
C ALA A 100 7.08 6.63 10.26
N GLN A 101 8.16 5.83 10.24
CA GLN A 101 8.07 4.37 10.19
C GLN A 101 7.38 3.78 11.43
N GLU A 102 7.69 4.26 12.64
CA GLU A 102 7.03 3.76 13.84
C GLU A 102 5.56 4.18 13.91
N PHE A 103 5.21 5.40 13.48
CA PHE A 103 3.81 5.84 13.39
C PHE A 103 3.02 5.08 12.30
N LEU A 104 3.64 4.70 11.17
CA LEU A 104 3.03 3.78 10.19
C LEU A 104 2.82 2.39 10.78
N GLY A 105 3.78 1.90 11.57
CA GLY A 105 3.65 0.67 12.36
C GLY A 105 2.57 0.73 13.45
N VAL A 106 2.23 1.91 13.96
CA VAL A 106 1.04 2.12 14.81
C VAL A 106 -0.23 2.07 13.96
N MET A 107 -0.22 2.69 12.78
CA MET A 107 -1.38 2.75 11.88
C MET A 107 -1.83 1.36 11.39
N SER A 108 -0.92 0.39 11.26
CA SER A 108 -1.28 -1.00 10.94
C SER A 108 -1.97 -1.76 12.08
N ILE A 109 -1.86 -1.29 13.32
CA ILE A 109 -2.48 -1.90 14.52
C ILE A 109 -3.72 -1.11 14.94
N LYS A 110 -3.62 0.22 14.93
CA LYS A 110 -4.65 1.17 15.36
C LYS A 110 -4.74 2.35 14.38
N PRO A 111 -5.44 2.19 13.24
CA PRO A 111 -5.54 3.22 12.19
C PRO A 111 -6.37 4.44 12.60
N ASP A 112 -7.17 4.36 13.65
CA ASP A 112 -8.05 5.43 14.15
C ASP A 112 -7.39 6.33 15.23
N SER A 113 -6.09 6.16 15.50
CA SER A 113 -5.38 6.98 16.49
C SER A 113 -5.08 8.38 15.96
N ILE A 114 -5.86 9.36 16.41
CA ILE A 114 -5.76 10.77 16.02
C ILE A 114 -4.40 11.36 16.38
N ASP A 115 -3.92 11.12 17.62
CA ASP A 115 -2.57 11.54 18.05
C ASP A 115 -1.48 10.99 17.13
N ASN A 116 -1.64 9.74 16.68
CA ASN A 116 -0.70 9.10 15.76
C ASN A 116 -0.73 9.70 14.36
N LEU A 117 -1.93 9.93 13.80
CA LEU A 117 -2.09 10.60 12.50
C LEU A 117 -1.59 12.05 12.53
N GLN A 118 -1.80 12.75 13.64
CA GLN A 118 -1.25 14.09 13.88
C GLN A 118 0.28 14.09 13.90
N SER A 119 0.89 13.17 14.67
CA SER A 119 2.34 13.04 14.78
C SER A 119 3.00 12.54 13.49
N LEU A 120 2.35 11.64 12.75
CA LEU A 120 2.78 11.19 11.41
C LEU A 120 2.75 12.35 10.41
N GLY A 121 1.66 13.12 10.38
CA GLY A 121 1.59 14.33 9.55
C GLY A 121 2.66 15.36 9.93
N MET A 122 2.99 15.49 11.22
CA MET A 122 4.08 16.34 11.69
C MET A 122 5.46 15.82 11.27
N ALA A 123 5.70 14.51 11.29
CA ALA A 123 6.93 13.92 10.78
C ALA A 123 7.14 14.27 9.30
N TYR A 124 6.12 14.04 8.46
CA TYR A 124 6.17 14.42 7.06
C TYR A 124 6.33 15.93 6.84
N TYR A 125 5.66 16.78 7.64
CA TYR A 125 5.84 18.24 7.55
C TYR A 125 7.29 18.66 7.85
N LYS A 126 7.91 18.05 8.87
CA LYS A 126 9.32 18.27 9.23
C LYS A 126 10.30 17.78 8.16
N MET A 127 9.92 16.77 7.40
CA MET A 127 10.66 16.28 6.22
C MET A 127 10.44 17.12 4.96
N GLY A 128 9.63 18.20 5.01
CA GLY A 128 9.25 18.99 3.84
C GLY A 128 8.20 18.34 2.93
N LYS A 129 7.75 17.13 3.26
CA LYS A 129 6.70 16.36 2.57
C LYS A 129 5.30 16.90 2.91
N LYS A 130 5.02 18.12 2.43
CA LYS A 130 3.80 18.89 2.78
C LYS A 130 2.49 18.25 2.30
N HIS A 131 2.52 17.46 1.22
CA HIS A 131 1.31 16.79 0.71
C HIS A 131 0.89 15.63 1.60
N GLU A 132 1.86 14.84 2.05
CA GLU A 132 1.73 13.73 2.98
C GLU A 132 1.33 14.25 4.36
N ALA A 133 1.98 15.31 4.85
CA ALA A 133 1.57 16.00 6.08
C ALA A 133 0.09 16.38 6.09
N HIS A 134 -0.34 17.07 5.02
CA HIS A 134 -1.72 17.48 4.83
C HIS A 134 -2.68 16.28 4.65
N PHE A 135 -2.23 15.17 4.06
CA PHE A 135 -3.02 13.93 3.97
C PHE A 135 -3.32 13.37 5.36
N TYR A 136 -2.31 13.08 6.18
CA TYR A 136 -2.53 12.46 7.51
C TYR A 136 -3.27 13.37 8.48
N TRP A 137 -3.03 14.69 8.43
CA TRP A 137 -3.83 15.67 9.17
C TRP A 137 -5.29 15.71 8.71
N ARG A 138 -5.57 15.48 7.43
CA ARG A 138 -6.96 15.32 6.98
C ARG A 138 -7.56 14.00 7.40
N THR A 139 -6.83 12.88 7.36
CA THR A 139 -7.29 11.61 7.92
C THR A 139 -7.64 11.74 9.41
N ALA A 140 -6.85 12.49 10.19
CA ALA A 140 -7.17 12.79 11.59
C ALA A 140 -8.48 13.61 11.73
N LEU A 141 -8.68 14.62 10.87
CA LEU A 141 -9.92 15.40 10.81
C LEU A 141 -11.14 14.62 10.28
N GLU A 142 -10.98 13.46 9.65
CA GLU A 142 -12.11 12.57 9.31
C GLU A 142 -12.62 11.77 10.53
N ILE A 143 -11.89 11.84 11.65
CA ILE A 143 -12.22 11.25 12.95
C ILE A 143 -12.68 12.35 13.92
N GLU A 144 -11.90 13.44 14.05
CA GLU A 144 -12.28 14.65 14.80
C GLU A 144 -12.29 15.92 13.92
N PRO A 145 -13.40 16.20 13.19
CA PRO A 145 -13.51 17.40 12.36
C PRO A 145 -13.46 18.73 13.14
N GLU A 146 -13.71 18.73 14.45
CA GLU A 146 -13.65 19.94 15.30
C GLU A 146 -12.24 20.21 15.85
N ASN A 147 -11.23 19.40 15.50
CA ASN A 147 -9.90 19.52 16.09
C ASN A 147 -9.19 20.79 15.59
N LYS A 148 -9.40 21.89 16.32
CA LYS A 148 -8.89 23.23 16.00
C LYS A 148 -7.39 23.26 15.79
N PHE A 149 -6.63 22.47 16.56
CA PHE A 149 -5.18 22.40 16.45
C PHE A 149 -4.74 21.83 15.09
N ILE A 150 -5.37 20.74 14.63
CA ILE A 150 -5.07 20.17 13.30
C ILE A 150 -5.53 21.13 12.18
N TRP A 151 -6.62 21.88 12.38
CA TRP A 151 -6.99 22.99 11.49
C TRP A 151 -5.97 24.14 11.47
N ASP A 152 -5.36 24.49 12.61
CA ASP A 152 -4.27 25.48 12.66
C ASP A 152 -3.05 24.99 11.86
N LEU A 153 -2.69 23.70 11.99
CA LEU A 153 -1.60 23.07 11.23
C LEU A 153 -1.86 23.09 9.71
N ILE A 154 -3.07 22.77 9.28
CA ILE A 154 -3.47 22.86 7.86
C ILE A 154 -3.47 24.32 7.37
N ARG A 155 -4.04 25.26 8.14
CA ARG A 155 -4.01 26.70 7.80
C ARG A 155 -2.58 27.21 7.64
N LYS A 156 -1.63 26.72 8.43
CA LYS A 156 -0.21 27.04 8.27
C LYS A 156 0.33 26.60 6.91
N ILE A 157 0.14 25.34 6.51
CA ILE A 157 0.58 24.83 5.20
C ILE A 157 -0.08 25.61 4.04
N VAL A 158 -1.36 25.94 4.14
CA VAL A 158 -2.07 26.68 3.09
C VAL A 158 -1.58 28.13 2.98
N LYS A 159 -1.35 28.81 4.12
CA LYS A 159 -0.80 30.17 4.14
C LYS A 159 0.64 30.25 3.59
N GLU A 160 1.43 29.20 3.81
CA GLU A 160 2.75 29.02 3.20
C GLU A 160 2.72 28.78 1.68
N ARG A 161 1.54 28.56 1.06
CA ARG A 161 1.40 28.19 -0.35
C ARG A 161 0.95 29.34 -1.26
N ASP A 162 -0.16 30.01 -0.93
CA ASP A 162 -0.90 30.83 -1.92
C ASP A 162 -1.11 32.32 -1.54
N GLY A 163 -0.61 32.79 -0.38
CA GLY A 163 -0.46 34.23 -0.10
C GLY A 163 -1.72 35.11 -0.04
N GLY A 164 -2.93 34.53 -0.13
CA GLY A 164 -4.20 35.26 -0.21
C GLY A 164 -5.21 34.87 0.86
N ASP A 165 -6.01 35.85 1.30
CA ASP A 165 -7.20 35.62 2.13
C ASP A 165 -8.36 35.12 1.25
N VAL A 166 -8.96 33.99 1.65
CA VAL A 166 -10.20 33.47 1.08
C VAL A 166 -11.13 33.22 2.27
N SER A 167 -12.21 34.01 2.36
CA SER A 167 -13.19 33.95 3.45
C SER A 167 -14.04 32.67 3.40
N MET A 168 -13.41 31.57 3.75
CA MET A 168 -14.01 30.26 3.96
C MET A 168 -14.65 30.22 5.35
N ASP A 169 -15.94 29.92 5.43
CA ASP A 169 -16.62 29.64 6.70
C ASP A 169 -16.29 28.18 7.11
N ILE A 170 -15.06 27.99 7.61
CA ILE A 170 -14.46 26.67 7.88
C ILE A 170 -15.33 25.86 8.84
N GLU A 171 -15.88 26.51 9.86
CA GLU A 171 -16.67 25.84 10.91
C GLU A 171 -18.01 25.34 10.33
N LYS A 172 -18.72 26.15 9.54
CA LYS A 172 -19.95 25.68 8.86
C LYS A 172 -19.66 24.64 7.78
N TRP A 173 -18.58 24.80 7.00
CA TRP A 173 -18.14 23.77 6.05
C TRP A 173 -17.85 22.44 6.77
N ALA A 174 -17.06 22.47 7.84
CA ALA A 174 -16.64 21.27 8.58
C ALA A 174 -17.82 20.58 9.27
N GLY A 175 -18.74 21.35 9.88
CA GLY A 175 -19.95 20.80 10.51
C GLY A 175 -20.83 20.04 9.51
N HIS A 176 -21.17 20.66 8.38
CA HIS A 176 -21.96 20.00 7.33
C HIS A 176 -21.19 18.82 6.69
N TYR A 177 -19.89 18.96 6.45
CA TYR A 177 -19.07 17.87 5.87
C TYR A 177 -18.95 16.66 6.81
N LYS A 178 -18.83 16.89 8.13
CA LYS A 178 -18.85 15.87 9.17
C LYS A 178 -20.19 15.13 9.23
N GLU A 179 -21.28 15.89 9.27
CA GLU A 179 -22.63 15.33 9.33
C GLU A 179 -22.93 14.52 8.06
N ALA A 180 -22.50 14.99 6.91
CA ALA A 180 -22.53 14.25 5.66
C ALA A 180 -21.73 12.94 5.73
N GLN A 181 -20.50 12.97 6.26
CA GLN A 181 -19.70 11.76 6.48
C GLN A 181 -20.35 10.79 7.48
N ARG A 182 -21.03 11.29 8.53
CA ARG A 182 -21.79 10.47 9.48
C ARG A 182 -22.93 9.75 8.77
N TYR A 183 -23.78 10.47 8.04
CA TYR A 183 -24.84 9.87 7.24
C TYR A 183 -24.32 8.90 6.18
N TYR A 184 -23.16 9.20 5.57
CA TYR A 184 -22.52 8.30 4.61
C TYR A 184 -22.08 6.98 5.25
N LYS A 185 -21.47 7.03 6.45
CA LYS A 185 -21.10 5.85 7.26
C LYS A 185 -22.34 5.04 7.67
N GLU A 186 -23.45 5.73 7.99
CA GLU A 186 -24.77 5.14 8.28
C GLU A 186 -25.50 4.61 7.02
N LYS A 187 -24.91 4.76 5.83
CA LYS A 187 -25.50 4.44 4.51
C LYS A 187 -26.77 5.22 4.18
N ASN A 188 -27.04 6.31 4.90
CA ASN A 188 -28.07 7.29 4.56
C ASN A 188 -27.51 8.26 3.51
N TYR A 189 -27.25 7.73 2.31
CA TYR A 189 -26.55 8.45 1.24
C TYR A 189 -27.31 9.67 0.73
N GLU A 190 -28.64 9.70 0.89
CA GLU A 190 -29.47 10.85 0.51
C GLU A 190 -29.23 12.04 1.43
N LYS A 191 -29.31 11.85 2.75
CA LYS A 191 -28.91 12.89 3.72
C LYS A 191 -27.43 13.26 3.59
N ALA A 192 -26.56 12.28 3.34
CA ALA A 192 -25.14 12.54 3.11
C ALA A 192 -24.92 13.47 1.89
N ALA A 193 -25.61 13.23 0.77
CA ALA A 193 -25.55 14.10 -0.39
C ALA A 193 -26.05 15.52 -0.06
N SER A 194 -27.20 15.65 0.61
CA SER A 194 -27.74 16.96 1.02
C SER A 194 -26.78 17.74 1.92
N GLU A 195 -26.18 17.09 2.92
CA GLU A 195 -25.22 17.74 3.82
C GLU A 195 -23.90 18.09 3.13
N PHE A 196 -23.39 17.25 2.22
CA PHE A 196 -22.24 17.64 1.39
C PHE A 196 -22.58 18.80 0.43
N GLU A 197 -23.80 18.87 -0.09
CA GLU A 197 -24.27 20.00 -0.90
C GLU A 197 -24.39 21.28 -0.07
N LEU A 198 -24.82 21.20 1.20
CA LEU A 198 -24.76 22.33 2.14
C LEU A 198 -23.32 22.76 2.40
N ALA A 199 -22.40 21.82 2.67
CA ALA A 199 -20.98 22.12 2.81
C ALA A 199 -20.42 22.83 1.56
N SER A 200 -20.85 22.44 0.35
CA SER A 200 -20.38 23.06 -0.90
C SER A 200 -20.77 24.55 -1.03
N LYS A 201 -21.77 25.03 -0.28
CA LYS A 201 -22.13 26.46 -0.23
C LYS A 201 -21.13 27.28 0.60
N TYR A 202 -20.55 26.67 1.64
CA TYR A 202 -19.58 27.31 2.54
C TYR A 202 -18.12 27.18 2.05
N ASN A 203 -17.85 26.24 1.15
CA ASN A 203 -16.60 26.18 0.40
C ASN A 203 -16.82 25.78 -1.07
N PRO A 204 -17.22 26.73 -1.95
CA PRO A 204 -17.55 26.45 -3.34
C PRO A 204 -16.38 26.02 -4.24
N SER A 205 -15.14 26.04 -3.74
CA SER A 205 -13.94 25.59 -4.46
C SER A 205 -13.35 24.28 -3.94
N ASP A 206 -13.95 23.66 -2.93
CA ASP A 206 -13.44 22.40 -2.38
C ASP A 206 -13.75 21.20 -3.27
N SER A 207 -12.77 20.82 -4.09
CA SER A 207 -12.80 19.62 -4.93
C SER A 207 -13.21 18.35 -4.18
N ARG A 208 -12.88 18.20 -2.89
CA ARG A 208 -13.26 17.03 -2.07
C ARG A 208 -14.75 16.98 -1.74
N THR A 209 -15.37 18.14 -1.51
CA THR A 209 -16.82 18.20 -1.26
C THR A 209 -17.56 17.73 -2.50
N TYR A 210 -17.18 18.20 -3.69
CA TYR A 210 -17.74 17.69 -4.95
C TYR A 210 -17.39 16.22 -5.22
N PHE A 211 -16.20 15.74 -4.83
CA PHE A 211 -15.85 14.32 -4.84
C PHE A 211 -16.81 13.48 -3.97
N SER A 212 -17.07 13.94 -2.74
CA SER A 212 -17.91 13.26 -1.75
C SER A 212 -19.40 13.31 -2.10
N ILE A 213 -19.90 14.43 -2.67
CA ILE A 213 -21.22 14.50 -3.31
C ILE A 213 -21.33 13.40 -4.38
N GLY A 214 -20.34 13.30 -5.27
CA GLY A 214 -20.34 12.28 -6.32
C GLY A 214 -20.24 10.85 -5.77
N ALA A 215 -19.50 10.64 -4.68
CA ALA A 215 -19.47 9.35 -3.99
C ALA A 215 -20.83 8.98 -3.36
N ALA A 216 -21.56 9.96 -2.79
CA ALA A 216 -22.89 9.74 -2.23
C ALA A 216 -23.92 9.41 -3.33
N TYR A 217 -23.91 10.15 -4.45
CA TYR A 217 -24.74 9.81 -5.61
C TYR A 217 -24.41 8.44 -6.19
N LYS A 218 -23.13 8.10 -6.34
CA LYS A 218 -22.69 6.76 -6.78
C LYS A 218 -23.17 5.65 -5.84
N ALA A 219 -23.21 5.90 -4.53
CA ALA A 219 -23.70 4.94 -3.54
C ALA A 219 -25.24 4.75 -3.58
N MET A 220 -25.98 5.75 -4.08
CA MET A 220 -27.41 5.66 -4.41
C MET A 220 -27.70 5.08 -5.81
N ASP A 221 -26.66 4.66 -6.53
CA ASP A 221 -26.68 4.33 -7.96
C ASP A 221 -27.18 5.44 -8.91
N LYS A 222 -27.12 6.69 -8.43
CA LYS A 222 -27.42 7.92 -9.18
C LYS A 222 -26.19 8.35 -9.99
N ILE A 223 -25.91 7.58 -11.04
CA ILE A 223 -24.64 7.65 -11.80
C ILE A 223 -24.44 8.99 -12.54
N ASP A 224 -25.50 9.61 -13.06
CA ASP A 224 -25.39 10.88 -13.79
C ASP A 224 -25.09 12.06 -12.85
N GLU A 225 -25.75 12.10 -11.69
CA GLU A 225 -25.49 13.07 -10.62
C GLU A 225 -24.06 12.89 -10.06
N ALA A 226 -23.59 11.64 -9.95
CA ALA A 226 -22.22 11.34 -9.56
C ALA A 226 -21.18 11.89 -10.55
N ILE A 227 -21.39 11.67 -11.85
CA ILE A 227 -20.54 12.20 -12.92
C ILE A 227 -20.55 13.75 -12.89
N SER A 228 -21.71 14.37 -12.75
CA SER A 228 -21.87 15.83 -12.68
C SER A 228 -21.11 16.43 -11.49
N ALA A 229 -21.21 15.81 -10.31
CA ALA A 229 -20.46 16.23 -9.13
C ALA A 229 -18.94 16.07 -9.32
N TRP A 230 -18.47 14.95 -9.87
CA TRP A 230 -17.04 14.75 -10.16
C TRP A 230 -16.50 15.69 -11.24
N GLN A 231 -17.31 16.08 -12.23
CA GLN A 231 -16.93 17.12 -13.19
C GLN A 231 -16.74 18.49 -12.52
N LYS A 232 -17.58 18.84 -11.53
CA LYS A 232 -17.35 20.03 -10.69
C LYS A 232 -16.05 19.91 -9.88
N ALA A 233 -15.73 18.72 -9.35
CA ALA A 233 -14.48 18.48 -8.63
C ALA A 233 -13.23 18.68 -9.51
N LEU A 234 -13.27 18.21 -10.78
CA LEU A 234 -12.21 18.42 -11.76
C LEU A 234 -12.03 19.88 -12.16
N LYS A 235 -13.08 20.73 -12.10
CA LYS A 235 -12.93 22.17 -12.36
C LYS A 235 -11.90 22.85 -11.44
N PHE A 236 -11.76 22.34 -10.20
CA PHE A 236 -10.81 22.86 -9.20
C PHE A 236 -9.51 22.05 -9.10
N LYS A 237 -9.50 20.84 -9.66
CA LYS A 237 -8.29 20.02 -9.83
C LYS A 237 -8.33 19.33 -11.21
N PRO A 238 -7.92 20.02 -12.28
CA PRO A 238 -8.03 19.49 -13.63
C PRO A 238 -7.32 18.14 -13.82
N ASP A 239 -6.18 17.96 -13.15
CA ASP A 239 -5.30 16.80 -13.31
C ASP A 239 -5.53 15.69 -12.26
N ASP A 240 -6.67 15.68 -11.55
CA ASP A 240 -6.95 14.63 -10.56
C ASP A 240 -7.33 13.30 -11.24
N LEU A 241 -6.30 12.50 -11.53
CA LEU A 241 -6.39 11.19 -12.21
C LEU A 241 -7.37 10.23 -11.53
N MET A 242 -7.57 10.33 -10.21
CA MET A 242 -8.54 9.51 -9.50
C MET A 242 -9.97 9.87 -9.92
N ILE A 243 -10.27 11.17 -10.01
CA ILE A 243 -11.60 11.67 -10.38
C ILE A 243 -11.87 11.43 -11.87
N MET A 244 -10.88 11.62 -12.75
CA MET A 244 -10.98 11.22 -14.16
C MET A 244 -11.32 9.73 -14.31
N LYS A 245 -10.64 8.87 -13.57
CA LYS A 245 -10.87 7.41 -13.57
C LYS A 245 -12.26 7.06 -13.05
N LEU A 246 -12.75 7.73 -12.01
CA LEU A 246 -14.11 7.54 -11.48
C LEU A 246 -15.20 7.93 -12.50
N ILE A 247 -15.07 9.08 -13.17
CA ILE A 247 -15.98 9.50 -14.24
C ILE A 247 -15.96 8.49 -15.40
N SER A 248 -14.77 8.05 -15.82
CA SER A 248 -14.62 7.06 -16.89
C SER A 248 -15.34 5.74 -16.54
N LEU A 249 -15.08 5.19 -15.35
CA LEU A 249 -15.73 3.95 -14.87
C LEU A 249 -17.25 4.10 -14.71
N ALA A 250 -17.74 5.27 -14.33
CA ALA A 250 -19.18 5.54 -14.19
C ALA A 250 -19.89 5.65 -15.55
N LYS A 251 -19.27 6.31 -16.54
CA LYS A 251 -19.76 6.31 -17.92
C LYS A 251 -19.79 4.90 -18.49
N GLU A 252 -18.68 4.16 -18.32
CA GLU A 252 -18.57 2.78 -18.76
C GLU A 252 -19.63 1.87 -18.11
N LYS A 253 -19.94 2.05 -16.81
CA LYS A 253 -21.07 1.38 -16.16
C LYS A 253 -22.40 1.72 -16.85
N LYS A 254 -22.72 2.99 -17.02
CA LYS A 254 -23.99 3.43 -17.64
C LYS A 254 -24.16 2.89 -19.06
N GLU A 255 -23.08 2.86 -19.84
CA GLU A 255 -23.06 2.30 -21.20
C GLU A 255 -23.30 0.78 -21.18
N ARG A 256 -22.68 0.04 -20.25
CA ARG A 256 -22.92 -1.41 -20.05
C ARG A 256 -24.35 -1.70 -19.62
N ASP A 257 -24.89 -0.96 -18.65
CA ASP A 257 -26.26 -1.16 -18.17
C ASP A 257 -27.28 -0.90 -19.30
N SER A 258 -27.08 0.16 -20.10
CA SER A 258 -27.87 0.41 -21.31
C SER A 258 -27.73 -0.69 -22.37
N ALA A 259 -26.51 -1.20 -22.59
CA ALA A 259 -26.27 -2.31 -23.51
C ALA A 259 -26.94 -3.62 -23.04
N MET A 260 -26.93 -3.87 -21.73
CA MET A 260 -27.56 -5.05 -21.12
C MET A 260 -29.08 -5.02 -21.25
N VAL A 261 -29.73 -3.88 -21.01
CA VAL A 261 -31.18 -3.71 -21.28
C VAL A 261 -31.50 -3.97 -22.76
N LYS A 262 -30.74 -3.38 -23.69
CA LYS A 262 -30.93 -3.60 -25.14
C LYS A 262 -30.71 -5.06 -25.55
N ALA A 263 -29.76 -5.77 -24.94
CA ALA A 263 -29.52 -7.18 -25.20
C ALA A 263 -30.66 -8.07 -24.64
N GLN A 264 -31.19 -7.75 -23.45
CA GLN A 264 -32.38 -8.41 -22.90
C GLN A 264 -33.63 -8.16 -23.76
N GLU A 265 -33.82 -6.95 -24.29
CA GLU A 265 -34.89 -6.64 -25.24
C GLU A 265 -34.74 -7.40 -26.55
N ALA A 266 -33.51 -7.55 -27.07
CA ALA A 266 -33.25 -8.35 -28.27
C ALA A 266 -33.61 -9.83 -28.05
N VAL A 267 -33.20 -10.44 -26.94
CA VAL A 267 -33.57 -11.82 -26.57
C VAL A 267 -35.08 -11.97 -26.38
N LYS A 268 -35.77 -11.00 -25.75
CA LYS A 268 -37.24 -11.02 -25.63
C LYS A 268 -37.95 -10.92 -26.99
N LYS A 269 -37.38 -10.15 -27.93
CA LYS A 269 -37.97 -9.94 -29.27
C LYS A 269 -37.78 -11.14 -30.19
N ASP A 270 -36.63 -11.80 -30.13
CA ASP A 270 -36.38 -13.08 -30.82
C ASP A 270 -35.67 -14.08 -29.88
N PRO A 271 -36.43 -14.90 -29.13
CA PRO A 271 -35.89 -15.95 -28.27
C PRO A 271 -35.21 -17.12 -29.01
N LYS A 272 -35.01 -17.03 -30.33
CA LYS A 272 -34.26 -18.00 -31.14
C LYS A 272 -32.98 -17.42 -31.73
N ASP A 273 -32.70 -16.12 -31.57
CA ASP A 273 -31.42 -15.53 -31.98
C ASP A 273 -30.30 -15.89 -31.00
N TRP A 274 -29.55 -16.95 -31.31
CA TRP A 274 -28.37 -17.37 -30.55
C TRP A 274 -27.31 -16.25 -30.40
N LYS A 275 -27.28 -15.26 -31.31
CA LYS A 275 -26.37 -14.11 -31.22
C LYS A 275 -26.84 -13.11 -30.18
N ALA A 276 -28.15 -12.92 -30.00
CA ALA A 276 -28.71 -12.12 -28.91
C ALA A 276 -28.36 -12.75 -27.56
N HIS A 277 -28.60 -14.06 -27.40
CA HIS A 277 -28.20 -14.82 -26.21
C HIS A 277 -26.69 -14.73 -25.93
N SER A 278 -25.83 -14.98 -26.93
CA SER A 278 -24.36 -14.86 -26.77
C SER A 278 -23.89 -13.45 -26.38
N ARG A 279 -24.54 -12.40 -26.90
CA ARG A 279 -24.24 -11.00 -26.55
C ARG A 279 -24.67 -10.68 -25.12
N LEU A 280 -25.86 -11.10 -24.72
CA LEU A 280 -26.37 -10.93 -23.36
C LEU A 280 -25.46 -11.64 -22.35
N ALA A 281 -25.09 -12.90 -22.63
CA ALA A 281 -24.15 -13.67 -21.82
C ALA A 281 -22.77 -12.99 -21.67
N SER A 282 -22.25 -12.41 -22.75
CA SER A 282 -20.99 -11.66 -22.75
C SER A 282 -21.06 -10.38 -21.90
N LEU A 283 -22.20 -9.67 -21.94
CA LEU A 283 -22.43 -8.50 -21.11
C LEU A 283 -22.54 -8.86 -19.62
N TYR A 284 -23.20 -9.98 -19.29
CA TYR A 284 -23.22 -10.51 -17.93
C TYR A 284 -21.82 -10.89 -17.41
N LEU A 285 -20.95 -11.47 -18.24
CA LEU A 285 -19.54 -11.76 -17.87
C LEU A 285 -18.65 -10.52 -17.78
N HIS A 286 -19.05 -9.37 -18.31
CA HIS A 286 -18.27 -8.14 -18.22
C HIS A 286 -18.26 -7.53 -16.79
N ASP A 287 -19.07 -8.07 -15.87
CA ASP A 287 -19.02 -7.73 -14.45
C ASP A 287 -17.85 -8.41 -13.73
N LYS A 288 -16.82 -7.63 -13.38
CA LYS A 288 -15.60 -8.12 -12.69
C LYS A 288 -15.85 -8.77 -11.32
N HIS A 289 -17.05 -8.63 -10.76
CA HIS A 289 -17.44 -9.26 -9.50
C HIS A 289 -18.15 -10.60 -9.67
N GLY A 290 -18.41 -11.02 -10.92
CA GLY A 290 -19.10 -12.28 -11.24
C GLY A 290 -20.54 -12.32 -10.74
N ARG A 291 -21.20 -11.17 -10.58
CA ARG A 291 -22.57 -11.10 -10.02
C ARG A 291 -23.59 -11.85 -10.88
N PHE A 292 -23.42 -11.78 -12.20
CA PHE A 292 -24.32 -12.38 -13.19
C PHE A 292 -23.75 -13.67 -13.81
N ILE A 293 -22.91 -14.40 -13.07
CA ILE A 293 -22.18 -15.56 -13.62
C ILE A 293 -23.06 -16.79 -13.81
N ASP A 294 -24.22 -16.87 -13.16
CA ASP A 294 -25.19 -17.95 -13.36
C ASP A 294 -26.09 -17.63 -14.57
N GLU A 295 -26.51 -16.37 -14.71
CA GLU A 295 -27.23 -15.84 -15.85
C GLU A 295 -26.40 -15.92 -17.13
N ALA A 296 -25.13 -15.53 -17.09
CA ALA A 296 -24.20 -15.71 -18.21
C ALA A 296 -24.08 -17.19 -18.62
N GLU A 297 -24.02 -18.11 -17.65
CA GLU A 297 -23.92 -19.54 -17.93
C GLU A 297 -25.20 -20.07 -18.60
N ALA A 298 -26.37 -19.63 -18.15
CA ALA A 298 -27.66 -19.98 -18.74
C ALA A 298 -27.79 -19.45 -20.18
N GLU A 299 -27.45 -18.18 -20.41
CA GLU A 299 -27.53 -17.54 -21.73
C GLU A 299 -26.54 -18.16 -22.74
N TYR A 300 -25.31 -18.49 -22.34
CA TYR A 300 -24.40 -19.25 -23.21
C TYR A 300 -24.87 -20.69 -23.44
N LYS A 301 -25.46 -21.36 -22.42
CA LYS A 301 -26.07 -22.69 -22.57
C LYS A 301 -27.21 -22.68 -23.59
N GLU A 302 -28.02 -21.62 -23.60
CA GLU A 302 -29.10 -21.44 -24.57
C GLU A 302 -28.57 -21.11 -25.97
N ALA A 303 -27.54 -20.25 -26.08
CA ALA A 303 -26.87 -19.96 -27.34
C ALA A 303 -26.34 -21.23 -28.04
N ILE A 304 -25.66 -22.14 -27.32
CA ILE A 304 -25.19 -23.42 -27.89
C ILE A 304 -26.31 -24.44 -28.14
N ARG A 305 -27.47 -24.29 -27.48
CA ARG A 305 -28.66 -25.11 -27.74
C ARG A 305 -29.35 -24.70 -29.05
N LEU A 306 -29.37 -23.40 -29.33
CA LEU A 306 -29.94 -22.81 -30.54
C LEU A 306 -29.00 -22.96 -31.75
N ASN A 307 -27.69 -22.78 -31.55
CA ASN A 307 -26.66 -23.05 -32.55
C ASN A 307 -25.43 -23.75 -31.91
N PRO A 308 -25.21 -25.04 -32.15
CA PRO A 308 -24.02 -25.74 -31.67
C PRO A 308 -22.70 -25.21 -32.25
N GLU A 309 -22.70 -24.48 -33.36
CA GLU A 309 -21.47 -24.04 -34.05
C GLU A 309 -20.96 -22.69 -33.55
N VAL A 310 -20.84 -22.54 -32.22
CA VAL A 310 -20.41 -21.28 -31.55
C VAL A 310 -19.22 -21.56 -30.62
N PRO A 311 -17.98 -21.63 -31.16
CA PRO A 311 -16.79 -21.98 -30.39
C PRO A 311 -16.54 -21.07 -29.18
N ASP A 312 -16.83 -19.77 -29.32
CA ASP A 312 -16.64 -18.81 -28.23
C ASP A 312 -17.62 -19.03 -27.08
N ALA A 313 -18.85 -19.45 -27.33
CA ALA A 313 -19.79 -19.77 -26.24
C ALA A 313 -19.28 -20.95 -25.40
N TYR A 314 -18.69 -21.96 -26.04
CA TYR A 314 -18.00 -23.04 -25.33
C TYR A 314 -16.76 -22.57 -24.56
N ARG A 315 -15.96 -21.65 -25.14
CA ARG A 315 -14.80 -21.04 -24.48
C ARG A 315 -15.22 -20.31 -23.20
N GLN A 316 -16.29 -19.53 -23.26
CA GLN A 316 -16.79 -18.76 -22.11
C GLN A 316 -17.45 -19.67 -21.06
N LEU A 317 -18.21 -20.69 -21.46
CA LEU A 317 -18.73 -21.72 -20.54
C LEU A 317 -17.61 -22.49 -19.84
N ALA A 318 -16.49 -22.74 -20.53
CA ALA A 318 -15.32 -23.37 -19.93
C ALA A 318 -14.70 -22.49 -18.83
N GLU A 319 -14.49 -21.20 -19.11
CA GLU A 319 -13.95 -20.26 -18.11
C GLU A 319 -14.91 -20.07 -16.91
N ILE A 320 -16.23 -20.06 -17.14
CA ILE A 320 -17.22 -20.10 -16.05
C ILE A 320 -17.06 -21.38 -15.21
N GLY A 321 -16.95 -22.54 -15.86
CA GLY A 321 -16.70 -23.82 -15.18
C GLY A 321 -15.41 -23.79 -14.36
N PHE A 322 -14.32 -23.22 -14.90
CA PHE A 322 -13.05 -23.07 -14.18
C PHE A 322 -13.10 -22.06 -13.04
N TYR A 323 -13.91 -21.00 -13.15
CA TYR A 323 -14.15 -20.05 -12.06
C TYR A 323 -14.93 -20.71 -10.92
N LYS A 324 -15.93 -21.55 -11.24
CA LYS A 324 -16.77 -22.27 -10.26
C LYS A 324 -16.15 -23.61 -9.79
N GLY A 325 -14.85 -23.84 -10.03
CA GLY A 325 -14.14 -25.08 -9.62
C GLY A 325 -14.56 -26.36 -10.36
N ARG A 326 -15.46 -26.28 -11.35
CA ARG A 326 -16.00 -27.42 -12.11
C ARG A 326 -15.10 -27.76 -13.30
N TYR A 327 -13.83 -28.04 -13.02
CA TYR A 327 -12.79 -28.25 -14.05
C TYR A 327 -13.13 -29.33 -15.08
N GLY A 328 -13.81 -30.41 -14.67
CA GLY A 328 -14.26 -31.46 -15.60
C GLY A 328 -15.30 -30.98 -16.61
N GLU A 329 -16.30 -30.22 -16.16
CA GLU A 329 -17.32 -29.62 -17.04
C GLU A 329 -16.66 -28.60 -18.00
N GLY A 330 -15.78 -27.74 -17.48
CA GLY A 330 -15.10 -26.73 -18.30
C GLY A 330 -14.19 -27.32 -19.37
N ILE A 331 -13.42 -28.37 -19.07
CA ILE A 331 -12.63 -29.10 -20.07
C ILE A 331 -13.56 -29.71 -21.13
N GLY A 332 -14.67 -30.33 -20.71
CA GLY A 332 -15.67 -30.90 -21.62
C GLY A 332 -16.34 -29.86 -22.53
N TYR A 333 -16.43 -28.59 -22.10
CA TYR A 333 -16.86 -27.50 -22.97
C TYR A 333 -15.79 -27.12 -24.00
N LEU A 334 -14.52 -26.95 -23.59
CA LEU A 334 -13.44 -26.71 -24.56
C LEU A 334 -13.34 -27.82 -25.61
N GLU A 335 -13.47 -29.08 -25.21
CA GLU A 335 -13.45 -30.25 -26.11
C GLU A 335 -14.64 -30.28 -27.08
N LYS A 336 -15.79 -29.71 -26.71
CA LYS A 336 -16.93 -29.52 -27.63
C LYS A 336 -16.67 -28.39 -28.60
N GLY A 337 -16.19 -27.23 -28.13
CA GLY A 337 -15.87 -26.08 -28.97
C GLY A 337 -14.74 -26.34 -29.97
N ALA A 338 -13.73 -27.11 -29.58
CA ALA A 338 -12.59 -27.45 -30.43
C ALA A 338 -12.98 -28.26 -31.70
N LYS A 339 -14.14 -28.94 -31.71
CA LYS A 339 -14.63 -29.67 -32.89
C LYS A 339 -14.96 -28.76 -34.07
N TYR A 340 -15.20 -27.47 -33.82
CA TYR A 340 -15.60 -26.46 -34.79
C TYR A 340 -14.46 -25.49 -35.14
N LEU A 341 -13.24 -25.78 -34.70
CA LEU A 341 -12.05 -24.94 -34.87
C LEU A 341 -10.93 -25.69 -35.58
N SER A 342 -9.94 -24.96 -36.09
CA SER A 342 -8.73 -25.58 -36.65
C SER A 342 -7.91 -26.28 -35.56
N LYS A 343 -7.13 -27.29 -35.93
CA LYS A 343 -6.26 -28.02 -34.99
C LYS A 343 -5.19 -27.13 -34.35
N ASP A 344 -4.82 -26.04 -35.02
CA ASP A 344 -3.83 -25.07 -34.57
C ASP A 344 -4.44 -23.96 -33.68
N ASP A 345 -5.76 -23.98 -33.43
CA ASP A 345 -6.40 -23.02 -32.53
C ASP A 345 -5.90 -23.19 -31.08
N VAL A 346 -5.66 -22.05 -30.43
CA VAL A 346 -5.20 -21.89 -29.03
C VAL A 346 -6.02 -22.71 -28.03
N ILE A 347 -7.28 -23.02 -28.34
CA ILE A 347 -8.14 -23.89 -27.53
C ILE A 347 -7.51 -25.27 -27.25
N HIS A 348 -6.74 -25.84 -28.18
CA HIS A 348 -6.08 -27.13 -28.01
C HIS A 348 -4.97 -27.07 -26.95
N LYS A 349 -4.21 -25.97 -26.91
CA LYS A 349 -3.27 -25.70 -25.80
C LYS A 349 -4.03 -25.56 -24.49
N ARG A 350 -5.09 -24.74 -24.44
CA ARG A 350 -5.91 -24.53 -23.22
C ARG A 350 -6.52 -25.84 -22.68
N ILE A 351 -6.95 -26.77 -23.53
CA ILE A 351 -7.42 -28.12 -23.11
C ILE A 351 -6.30 -28.89 -22.42
N LYS A 352 -5.09 -28.93 -23.00
CA LYS A 352 -3.92 -29.62 -22.43
C LYS A 352 -3.56 -29.01 -21.06
N ASP A 353 -3.47 -27.69 -21.00
CA ASP A 353 -3.10 -26.95 -19.79
C ASP A 353 -4.13 -27.20 -18.67
N MET A 354 -5.42 -27.07 -18.96
CA MET A 354 -6.47 -27.28 -17.96
C MET A 354 -6.65 -28.74 -17.53
N LYS A 355 -6.33 -29.72 -18.39
CA LYS A 355 -6.22 -31.14 -17.98
C LYS A 355 -5.08 -31.37 -17.00
N LEU A 356 -3.92 -30.74 -17.22
CA LEU A 356 -2.81 -30.78 -16.26
C LEU A 356 -3.21 -30.09 -14.95
N TYR A 357 -3.83 -28.91 -15.02
CA TYR A 357 -4.34 -28.19 -13.84
C TYR A 357 -5.28 -29.07 -13.00
N LYS A 358 -6.28 -29.71 -13.62
CA LYS A 358 -7.22 -30.61 -12.94
C LYS A 358 -6.49 -31.74 -12.21
N LYS A 359 -5.50 -32.38 -12.87
CA LYS A 359 -4.68 -33.45 -12.28
C LYS A 359 -3.87 -32.96 -11.07
N LEU A 360 -3.26 -31.78 -11.16
CA LEU A 360 -2.50 -31.18 -10.06
C LEU A 360 -3.40 -30.80 -8.89
N TYR A 361 -4.57 -30.23 -9.19
CA TYR A 361 -5.60 -29.89 -8.21
C TYR A 361 -6.08 -31.12 -7.41
N GLU A 362 -6.42 -32.20 -8.12
CA GLU A 362 -6.85 -33.47 -7.50
C GLU A 362 -5.73 -34.10 -6.67
N LYS A 363 -4.49 -34.16 -7.18
CA LYS A 363 -3.31 -34.62 -6.42
C LYS A 363 -3.10 -33.81 -5.14
N GLY A 364 -3.20 -32.48 -5.22
CA GLY A 364 -3.04 -31.58 -4.07
C GLY A 364 -4.13 -31.81 -3.02
N ARG A 365 -5.40 -31.89 -3.45
CA ARG A 365 -6.54 -32.16 -2.57
C ARG A 365 -6.40 -33.51 -1.85
N ASP A 366 -6.01 -34.57 -2.58
CA ASP A 366 -5.76 -35.89 -1.99
C ASP A 366 -4.61 -35.88 -0.98
N ALA A 367 -3.54 -35.12 -1.25
CA ALA A 367 -2.42 -34.96 -0.33
C ALA A 367 -2.83 -34.23 0.96
N TRP A 368 -3.66 -33.18 0.84
CA TRP A 368 -4.25 -32.45 1.96
C TRP A 368 -5.14 -33.35 2.82
N ASN A 369 -6.06 -34.07 2.20
CA ASN A 369 -7.00 -34.96 2.89
C ASN A 369 -6.31 -36.12 3.64
N LYS A 370 -5.14 -36.58 3.15
CA LYS A 370 -4.36 -37.67 3.78
C LYS A 370 -3.39 -37.19 4.85
N GLY A 371 -2.72 -36.05 4.65
CA GLY A 371 -1.67 -35.56 5.55
C GLY A 371 -2.14 -34.53 6.57
N GLY A 372 -3.29 -33.89 6.33
CA GLY A 372 -3.72 -32.73 7.09
C GLY A 372 -2.78 -31.54 6.96
N ILE A 373 -3.12 -30.49 7.70
CA ILE A 373 -2.41 -29.20 7.72
C ILE A 373 -1.01 -29.24 8.33
N GLU A 374 -0.72 -30.17 9.25
CA GLU A 374 0.58 -30.22 9.93
C GLU A 374 1.73 -30.59 8.97
N LYS A 375 1.43 -31.34 7.90
CA LYS A 375 2.35 -31.60 6.79
C LYS A 375 2.84 -30.32 6.10
N TYR A 376 2.03 -29.25 6.13
CA TYR A 376 2.35 -27.97 5.51
C TYR A 376 3.09 -27.02 6.46
N ASN A 377 3.37 -27.46 7.70
CA ASN A 377 4.28 -26.78 8.63
C ASN A 377 5.74 -27.26 8.48
N GLU A 378 6.02 -28.23 7.61
CA GLU A 378 7.37 -28.77 7.32
C GLU A 378 8.34 -27.66 6.89
N MET A 379 9.54 -27.67 7.48
CA MET A 379 10.64 -26.77 7.11
C MET A 379 11.82 -27.56 6.54
N VAL A 380 12.56 -26.93 5.66
CA VAL A 380 13.75 -27.44 4.98
C VAL A 380 14.98 -26.75 5.56
N PHE A 381 16.01 -27.51 5.93
CA PHE A 381 17.33 -26.97 6.28
C PHE A 381 18.03 -26.45 5.02
N VAL A 382 18.53 -25.22 5.08
CA VAL A 382 19.19 -24.54 3.96
C VAL A 382 20.71 -24.46 4.18
N THR A 383 21.14 -23.75 5.24
CA THR A 383 22.56 -23.61 5.63
C THR A 383 22.63 -23.04 7.05
N ASP A 384 23.72 -23.23 7.80
CA ASP A 384 24.04 -22.45 9.01
C ASP A 384 22.92 -22.30 10.06
N GLY A 385 22.07 -23.34 10.24
CA GLY A 385 20.94 -23.32 11.17
C GLY A 385 19.70 -22.55 10.67
N LEU A 386 19.70 -22.09 9.42
CA LEU A 386 18.55 -21.57 8.69
C LEU A 386 17.65 -22.69 8.19
N TYR A 387 16.37 -22.57 8.53
CA TYR A 387 15.26 -23.37 8.04
C TYR A 387 14.26 -22.46 7.32
N ILE A 388 13.74 -22.89 6.17
CA ILE A 388 12.70 -22.19 5.41
C ILE A 388 11.50 -23.12 5.24
N ASP A 389 10.28 -22.59 5.32
CA ASP A 389 9.06 -23.36 5.06
C ASP A 389 9.10 -24.00 3.65
N LYS A 390 8.82 -25.31 3.62
CA LYS A 390 8.86 -26.13 2.40
C LYS A 390 7.86 -25.68 1.35
N TYR A 391 6.77 -25.05 1.80
CA TYR A 391 5.64 -24.57 1.00
C TYR A 391 5.35 -23.11 1.35
N GLU A 392 4.64 -22.40 0.46
CA GLU A 392 3.96 -21.15 0.80
C GLU A 392 2.93 -21.38 1.92
N VAL A 393 2.65 -20.35 2.75
CA VAL A 393 1.60 -20.46 3.77
C VAL A 393 0.25 -20.66 3.09
N THR A 394 -0.51 -21.67 3.52
CA THR A 394 -1.79 -22.02 2.90
C THR A 394 -2.98 -21.21 3.45
N ASN A 395 -4.07 -21.12 2.67
CA ASN A 395 -5.32 -20.49 3.11
C ASN A 395 -5.84 -21.06 4.45
N ALA A 396 -5.78 -22.38 4.64
CA ALA A 396 -6.24 -23.02 5.88
C ALA A 396 -5.31 -22.73 7.08
N GLN A 397 -3.99 -22.65 6.87
CA GLN A 397 -3.03 -22.18 7.87
C GLN A 397 -3.34 -20.75 8.31
N TYR A 398 -3.51 -19.84 7.35
CA TYR A 398 -3.82 -18.44 7.65
C TYR A 398 -5.20 -18.25 8.30
N LYS A 399 -6.20 -19.04 7.88
CA LYS A 399 -7.54 -19.03 8.50
C LYS A 399 -7.50 -19.43 9.98
N ARG A 400 -6.72 -20.45 10.35
CA ARG A 400 -6.51 -20.81 11.77
C ARG A 400 -5.83 -19.71 12.58
N PHE A 401 -4.95 -18.92 11.96
CA PHE A 401 -4.35 -17.76 12.60
C PHE A 401 -5.39 -16.65 12.83
N LEU A 402 -6.24 -16.34 11.83
CA LEU A 402 -7.34 -15.39 11.97
C LEU A 402 -8.39 -15.84 13.02
N ASP A 403 -8.71 -17.14 13.09
CA ASP A 403 -9.67 -17.67 14.07
C ASP A 403 -9.20 -17.52 15.52
N LYS A 404 -7.87 -17.46 15.74
CA LYS A 404 -7.26 -17.12 17.04
C LYS A 404 -7.17 -15.61 17.28
N ASN A 405 -7.35 -14.79 16.26
CA ASN A 405 -7.13 -13.34 16.26
C ASN A 405 -8.28 -12.62 15.54
N PRO A 406 -9.53 -12.67 16.05
CA PRO A 406 -10.74 -12.24 15.32
C PRO A 406 -10.82 -10.73 15.02
N ASN A 407 -9.88 -9.93 15.56
CA ASN A 407 -9.76 -8.50 15.26
C ASN A 407 -8.93 -8.22 13.99
N LEU A 408 -8.28 -9.23 13.39
CA LEU A 408 -7.47 -9.07 12.19
C LEU A 408 -8.31 -9.19 10.92
N THR A 409 -8.00 -8.35 9.93
CA THR A 409 -8.71 -8.30 8.65
C THR A 409 -8.38 -9.55 7.80
N PRO A 410 -9.36 -10.32 7.32
CA PRO A 410 -9.13 -11.40 6.35
C PRO A 410 -8.75 -10.84 4.97
N PRO A 411 -8.11 -11.64 4.09
CA PRO A 411 -7.78 -11.21 2.73
C PRO A 411 -9.02 -10.66 2.00
N PRO A 412 -8.96 -9.48 1.32
CA PRO A 412 -10.16 -8.79 0.81
C PRO A 412 -11.02 -9.57 -0.19
N HIS A 413 -10.48 -10.63 -0.78
CA HIS A 413 -11.17 -11.50 -1.74
C HIS A 413 -11.92 -12.68 -1.08
N TRP A 414 -11.71 -12.92 0.22
CA TRP A 414 -12.41 -13.96 0.98
C TRP A 414 -13.84 -13.53 1.31
N LYS A 415 -14.82 -14.23 0.74
CA LYS A 415 -16.24 -13.92 0.95
C LYS A 415 -16.62 -14.24 2.40
N LYS A 416 -17.11 -13.23 3.14
CA LYS A 416 -17.46 -13.34 4.57
C LYS A 416 -16.29 -13.81 5.46
N GLY A 417 -15.03 -13.51 5.07
CA GLY A 417 -13.84 -13.90 5.84
C GLY A 417 -13.47 -15.39 5.72
N ILE A 418 -13.96 -16.07 4.68
CA ILE A 418 -13.63 -17.47 4.38
C ILE A 418 -13.12 -17.56 2.93
N TYR A 419 -12.10 -18.39 2.71
CA TYR A 419 -11.58 -18.71 1.38
C TYR A 419 -12.59 -19.57 0.58
N GLU A 420 -12.37 -19.70 -0.73
CA GLU A 420 -13.24 -20.50 -1.59
C GLU A 420 -13.12 -22.00 -1.29
N GLU A 421 -14.24 -22.72 -1.32
CA GLU A 421 -14.30 -24.15 -0.98
C GLU A 421 -13.29 -24.99 -1.78
N GLY A 422 -12.55 -25.85 -1.09
CA GLY A 422 -11.55 -26.72 -1.72
C GLY A 422 -10.28 -25.99 -2.19
N LYS A 423 -10.02 -24.77 -1.69
CA LYS A 423 -8.72 -24.05 -1.82
C LYS A 423 -7.92 -23.99 -0.52
N ASP A 424 -8.20 -24.90 0.41
CA ASP A 424 -7.55 -25.02 1.73
C ASP A 424 -6.02 -25.05 1.64
N ASN A 425 -5.50 -25.77 0.65
CA ASN A 425 -4.08 -26.03 0.38
C ASN A 425 -3.48 -25.13 -0.73
N TYR A 426 -4.17 -24.08 -1.14
CA TYR A 426 -3.63 -23.04 -2.02
C TYR A 426 -2.84 -22.04 -1.17
N PRO A 427 -1.82 -21.37 -1.75
CA PRO A 427 -1.12 -20.31 -1.03
C PRO A 427 -2.10 -19.18 -0.69
N VAL A 428 -1.94 -18.62 0.51
CA VAL A 428 -2.67 -17.43 0.91
C VAL A 428 -2.04 -16.21 0.23
N VAL A 429 -2.89 -15.38 -0.38
CA VAL A 429 -2.48 -14.19 -1.13
C VAL A 429 -3.35 -12.99 -0.78
N ASN A 430 -3.02 -11.82 -1.30
CA ASN A 430 -3.71 -10.56 -1.03
C ASN A 430 -3.65 -10.20 0.46
N ILE A 431 -2.43 -10.28 0.99
CA ILE A 431 -2.03 -10.00 2.38
C ILE A 431 -0.87 -9.00 2.36
N ASP A 432 -0.92 -8.03 3.26
CA ASP A 432 0.14 -7.04 3.46
C ASP A 432 1.32 -7.61 4.27
N TRP A 433 2.44 -6.89 4.23
CA TRP A 433 3.68 -7.32 4.87
C TRP A 433 3.55 -7.45 6.40
N TYR A 434 2.77 -6.59 7.06
CA TYR A 434 2.62 -6.62 8.52
C TYR A 434 1.86 -7.86 8.98
N LEU A 435 0.77 -8.20 8.28
CA LEU A 435 -0.01 -9.40 8.54
C LEU A 435 0.78 -10.68 8.25
N ALA A 436 1.58 -10.70 7.17
CA ALA A 436 2.50 -11.80 6.87
C ALA A 436 3.57 -12.00 7.96
N ALA A 437 4.22 -10.91 8.39
CA ALA A 437 5.21 -10.93 9.47
C ALA A 437 4.59 -11.35 10.82
N LEU A 438 3.36 -10.89 11.13
CA LEU A 438 2.64 -11.24 12.35
C LEU A 438 2.24 -12.72 12.37
N TYR A 439 1.79 -13.29 11.24
CA TYR A 439 1.58 -14.73 11.11
C TYR A 439 2.86 -15.49 11.43
N CYS A 440 3.98 -15.16 10.78
CA CYS A 440 5.23 -15.89 11.00
C CYS A 440 5.68 -15.79 12.47
N LYS A 441 5.57 -14.62 13.10
CA LYS A 441 5.86 -14.45 14.52
C LYS A 441 4.96 -15.31 15.41
N SER A 442 3.67 -15.45 15.08
CA SER A 442 2.73 -16.31 15.84
C SER A 442 3.08 -17.80 15.79
N MET A 443 3.92 -18.21 14.82
CA MET A 443 4.41 -19.59 14.62
C MET A 443 5.84 -19.80 15.16
N ASP A 444 6.40 -18.84 15.91
CA ASP A 444 7.81 -18.81 16.34
C ASP A 444 8.81 -18.90 15.15
N LYS A 445 8.49 -18.12 14.11
CA LYS A 445 9.24 -17.93 12.86
C LYS A 445 9.28 -16.42 12.52
N ARG A 446 9.84 -16.06 11.37
CA ARG A 446 9.81 -14.72 10.76
C ARG A 446 9.67 -14.83 9.24
N LEU A 447 9.58 -13.72 8.51
CA LEU A 447 9.81 -13.74 7.07
C LEU A 447 11.31 -13.99 6.79
N PRO A 448 11.67 -14.69 5.69
CA PRO A 448 13.06 -14.79 5.25
C PRO A 448 13.59 -13.41 4.84
N THR A 449 14.90 -13.18 4.95
CA THR A 449 15.53 -12.06 4.21
C THR A 449 15.57 -12.38 2.72
N GLU A 450 15.82 -11.39 1.87
CA GLU A 450 16.01 -11.59 0.42
C GLU A 450 17.17 -12.56 0.14
N GLU A 451 18.26 -12.47 0.90
CA GLU A 451 19.46 -13.28 0.75
C GLU A 451 19.21 -14.74 1.18
N GLU A 452 18.47 -14.95 2.27
CA GLU A 452 18.06 -16.28 2.74
C GLU A 452 17.09 -16.94 1.77
N TRP A 453 16.11 -16.18 1.27
CA TRP A 453 15.19 -16.61 0.23
C TRP A 453 15.96 -16.99 -1.05
N GLU A 454 16.91 -16.15 -1.47
CA GLU A 454 17.74 -16.38 -2.66
C GLU A 454 18.64 -17.61 -2.49
N LYS A 455 19.23 -17.81 -1.31
CA LYS A 455 19.98 -19.02 -0.97
C LYS A 455 19.08 -20.26 -1.09
N GLY A 456 17.89 -20.21 -0.49
CA GLY A 456 16.89 -21.29 -0.57
C GLY A 456 16.47 -21.63 -2.00
N PHE A 457 16.37 -20.62 -2.87
CA PHE A 457 16.05 -20.76 -4.30
C PHE A 457 17.21 -21.36 -5.11
N ARG A 458 18.40 -20.73 -5.04
CA ARG A 458 19.51 -20.98 -5.99
C ARG A 458 20.35 -22.20 -5.64
N GLY A 459 20.34 -22.62 -4.37
CA GLY A 459 21.28 -23.61 -3.83
C GLY A 459 22.74 -23.17 -3.91
N ASP A 460 23.65 -24.07 -3.55
CA ASP A 460 25.10 -23.83 -3.61
C ASP A 460 25.64 -23.62 -5.03
N LYS A 461 24.87 -24.04 -6.06
CA LYS A 461 25.25 -23.95 -7.47
C LYS A 461 24.85 -22.63 -8.15
N GLY A 462 24.14 -21.73 -7.44
CA GLY A 462 23.82 -20.41 -7.98
C GLY A 462 22.86 -20.43 -9.17
N PHE A 463 21.87 -21.33 -9.19
CA PHE A 463 21.01 -21.53 -10.37
C PHE A 463 20.09 -20.35 -10.70
N GLU A 464 19.82 -20.10 -11.99
CA GLU A 464 18.86 -19.06 -12.43
C GLU A 464 17.40 -19.37 -12.05
N TYR A 465 17.03 -20.65 -12.09
CA TYR A 465 15.74 -21.21 -11.64
C TYR A 465 16.00 -22.27 -10.55
N PRO A 466 15.01 -22.65 -9.73
CA PRO A 466 15.23 -23.59 -8.62
C PRO A 466 15.78 -24.95 -9.07
N TRP A 467 15.44 -25.37 -10.29
CA TRP A 467 15.86 -26.63 -10.92
C TRP A 467 17.07 -26.52 -11.87
N GLY A 468 17.68 -25.33 -12.04
CA GLY A 468 18.84 -25.14 -12.93
C GLY A 468 18.82 -23.86 -13.77
N ASN A 469 19.58 -23.85 -14.86
CA ASN A 469 19.79 -22.66 -15.71
C ASN A 469 18.98 -22.68 -17.03
N ILE A 470 18.01 -23.59 -17.16
CA ILE A 470 17.15 -23.72 -18.34
C ILE A 470 15.70 -23.61 -17.88
N PHE A 471 14.94 -22.71 -18.50
CA PHE A 471 13.52 -22.54 -18.21
C PHE A 471 12.71 -23.77 -18.66
N ARG A 472 11.75 -24.19 -17.85
CA ARG A 472 10.91 -25.37 -18.07
C ARG A 472 9.48 -25.07 -17.60
N SER A 473 8.58 -24.74 -18.53
CA SER A 473 7.21 -24.30 -18.23
C SER A 473 6.34 -25.42 -17.65
N GLU A 474 6.72 -26.68 -17.82
CA GLU A 474 5.97 -27.85 -17.38
C GLU A 474 6.19 -28.22 -15.90
N ILE A 475 7.17 -27.59 -15.22
CA ILE A 475 7.51 -27.81 -13.81
C ILE A 475 7.35 -26.55 -12.94
N VAL A 476 6.60 -25.56 -13.42
CA VAL A 476 6.40 -24.26 -12.74
C VAL A 476 4.96 -23.78 -12.96
N ASN A 477 4.41 -23.00 -12.02
CA ASN A 477 3.18 -22.23 -12.25
C ASN A 477 3.54 -20.77 -12.62
N SER A 478 3.70 -20.50 -13.90
CA SER A 478 4.01 -19.17 -14.44
C SER A 478 3.02 -18.78 -15.55
N GLY A 479 3.16 -17.57 -16.11
CA GLY A 479 2.37 -17.14 -17.26
C GLY A 479 2.52 -18.07 -18.47
N GLU A 480 3.71 -18.65 -18.67
CA GLU A 480 4.01 -19.59 -19.77
C GLU A 480 3.25 -20.92 -19.66
N THR A 481 2.99 -21.36 -18.42
CA THR A 481 2.21 -22.56 -18.08
C THR A 481 0.74 -22.43 -18.51
N GLY A 482 0.27 -21.19 -18.77
CA GLY A 482 -1.03 -20.96 -19.39
C GLY A 482 -2.25 -21.19 -18.48
N PHE A 483 -2.06 -21.46 -17.18
CA PHE A 483 -3.16 -21.67 -16.24
C PHE A 483 -3.89 -20.37 -15.89
N GLY A 484 -3.14 -19.28 -15.70
CA GLY A 484 -3.67 -17.97 -15.32
C GLY A 484 -4.28 -17.93 -13.91
N ARG A 485 -3.86 -18.84 -13.01
CA ARG A 485 -4.37 -18.96 -11.63
C ARG A 485 -3.37 -19.73 -10.74
N LEU A 486 -3.49 -19.53 -9.44
CA LEU A 486 -2.78 -20.32 -8.41
C LEU A 486 -3.07 -21.83 -8.53
N THR A 487 -2.15 -22.63 -8.03
CA THR A 487 -2.27 -24.08 -7.84
C THR A 487 -2.20 -24.43 -6.35
N PRO A 488 -2.57 -25.66 -5.92
CA PRO A 488 -2.20 -26.13 -4.60
C PRO A 488 -0.69 -26.05 -4.39
N VAL A 489 -0.24 -25.65 -3.20
CA VAL A 489 1.19 -25.63 -2.87
C VAL A 489 1.76 -27.05 -2.96
N GLY A 490 2.97 -27.18 -3.48
CA GLY A 490 3.61 -28.47 -3.69
C GLY A 490 3.16 -29.24 -4.94
N SER A 491 2.45 -28.59 -5.88
CA SER A 491 1.97 -29.24 -7.10
C SER A 491 3.11 -29.76 -7.99
N PHE A 492 4.19 -28.99 -8.10
CA PHE A 492 5.31 -29.24 -9.03
C PHE A 492 6.50 -29.90 -8.33
N GLU A 493 6.48 -31.24 -8.28
CA GLU A 493 7.53 -32.05 -7.66
C GLU A 493 8.92 -31.80 -8.25
N ASP A 494 9.02 -31.72 -9.58
CA ASP A 494 10.29 -31.53 -10.29
C ASP A 494 10.73 -30.04 -10.30
N GLY A 495 9.87 -29.12 -9.82
CA GLY A 495 10.11 -27.68 -9.74
C GLY A 495 10.75 -27.21 -8.42
N LYS A 496 11.07 -28.13 -7.50
CA LYS A 496 11.71 -27.82 -6.21
C LYS A 496 13.08 -27.17 -6.39
N SER A 497 13.45 -26.35 -5.41
CA SER A 497 14.82 -25.87 -5.24
C SER A 497 15.79 -27.00 -4.85
N PRO A 498 17.12 -26.77 -4.88
CA PRO A 498 18.10 -27.81 -4.54
C PRO A 498 18.01 -28.32 -3.10
N TYR A 499 17.38 -27.54 -2.20
CA TYR A 499 17.10 -27.95 -0.83
C TYR A 499 15.75 -28.70 -0.68
N GLY A 500 14.91 -28.71 -1.72
CA GLY A 500 13.59 -29.34 -1.71
C GLY A 500 12.43 -28.39 -1.37
N ILE A 501 12.64 -27.08 -1.47
CA ILE A 501 11.61 -26.05 -1.25
C ILE A 501 10.77 -25.92 -2.53
N TYR A 502 9.45 -25.96 -2.40
CA TYR A 502 8.52 -25.87 -3.53
C TYR A 502 8.15 -24.43 -3.87
N ASP A 503 7.71 -24.24 -5.12
CA ASP A 503 7.02 -23.03 -5.60
C ASP A 503 7.83 -21.72 -5.43
N MET A 504 9.16 -21.80 -5.30
CA MET A 504 10.01 -20.59 -5.16
C MET A 504 10.14 -19.79 -6.47
N ALA A 505 9.78 -20.38 -7.60
CA ALA A 505 9.59 -19.71 -8.87
C ALA A 505 8.11 -19.83 -9.25
N GLY A 506 7.40 -18.72 -9.39
CA GLY A 506 5.98 -18.73 -9.72
C GLY A 506 5.04 -19.10 -8.56
N ASN A 507 3.86 -19.61 -8.90
CA ASN A 507 2.69 -19.73 -8.01
C ASN A 507 2.29 -18.36 -7.42
N ALA A 508 2.69 -17.98 -6.20
CA ALA A 508 2.60 -16.60 -5.72
C ALA A 508 3.97 -15.97 -5.46
N LYS A 509 4.04 -14.64 -5.63
CA LYS A 509 5.16 -13.83 -5.18
C LYS A 509 5.20 -13.80 -3.66
N GLU A 510 6.38 -13.61 -3.08
CA GLU A 510 6.56 -13.72 -1.63
C GLU A 510 7.15 -12.48 -0.99
N TRP A 511 6.55 -12.03 0.10
CA TRP A 511 7.15 -11.05 1.00
C TRP A 511 8.43 -11.57 1.67
N THR A 512 9.43 -10.70 1.76
CA THR A 512 10.65 -10.90 2.56
C THR A 512 10.75 -9.82 3.65
N ASP A 513 11.60 -10.02 4.65
CA ASP A 513 11.90 -9.00 5.67
C ASP A 513 12.84 -7.90 5.14
N SER A 514 13.55 -8.12 4.03
CA SER A 514 14.52 -7.16 3.50
C SER A 514 13.85 -5.87 3.01
N GLU A 515 14.47 -4.74 3.36
CA GLU A 515 14.10 -3.41 2.88
C GLU A 515 14.72 -3.12 1.52
N TYR A 516 13.95 -2.51 0.62
CA TYR A 516 14.42 -2.10 -0.68
C TYR A 516 15.23 -0.80 -0.60
N LYS A 517 16.54 -0.90 -0.88
CA LYS A 517 17.49 0.24 -0.82
C LYS A 517 17.81 0.84 -2.20
N GLY A 518 17.39 0.18 -3.29
CA GLY A 518 17.78 0.55 -4.66
C GLY A 518 19.24 0.23 -4.97
N GLU A 519 19.62 0.27 -6.25
CA GLU A 519 20.94 -0.23 -6.69
C GLU A 519 22.11 0.71 -6.34
N ASN A 520 21.85 1.99 -6.00
CA ASN A 520 22.88 2.99 -5.64
C ASN A 520 22.34 4.10 -4.71
N ASN A 521 21.39 3.81 -3.81
CA ASN A 521 20.58 4.81 -3.06
C ASN A 521 19.80 5.84 -3.92
N GLN A 522 19.90 5.80 -5.25
CA GLN A 522 19.20 6.70 -6.19
C GLN A 522 17.75 6.28 -6.49
N SER A 523 17.17 5.33 -5.75
CA SER A 523 15.74 5.05 -5.87
C SER A 523 14.94 6.26 -5.39
N PRO A 524 13.90 6.73 -6.11
CA PRO A 524 13.01 7.79 -5.62
C PRO A 524 12.27 7.39 -4.33
N PHE A 525 12.33 6.11 -3.95
CA PHE A 525 11.73 5.53 -2.74
C PHE A 525 12.77 5.10 -1.69
N HIS A 526 14.04 5.47 -1.83
CA HIS A 526 15.07 5.13 -0.85
C HIS A 526 14.76 5.77 0.51
N GLY A 527 14.74 4.95 1.57
CA GLY A 527 14.36 5.39 2.92
C GLY A 527 12.85 5.38 3.21
N GLU A 528 12.00 5.03 2.24
CA GLU A 528 10.54 5.00 2.42
C GLU A 528 10.00 3.69 3.02
N GLY A 529 10.87 2.77 3.48
CA GLY A 529 10.46 1.53 4.16
C GLY A 529 9.79 0.49 3.26
N HIS A 530 9.98 0.56 1.94
CA HIS A 530 9.49 -0.45 1.00
C HIS A 530 10.14 -1.81 1.31
N LYS A 531 9.37 -2.89 1.21
CA LYS A 531 9.80 -4.28 1.45
C LYS A 531 9.96 -5.03 0.14
N ILE A 532 10.89 -5.98 0.10
CA ILE A 532 11.23 -6.74 -1.10
C ILE A 532 10.28 -7.93 -1.29
N ILE A 533 9.91 -8.15 -2.55
CA ILE A 533 9.03 -9.23 -3.02
C ILE A 533 9.81 -10.12 -3.99
N ARG A 534 9.68 -11.45 -3.89
CA ARG A 534 10.49 -12.43 -4.66
C ARG A 534 9.62 -13.49 -5.36
N GLY A 535 10.25 -14.35 -6.17
CA GLY A 535 9.66 -15.55 -6.79
C GLY A 535 8.90 -15.37 -8.12
N GLY A 536 8.26 -14.23 -8.33
CA GLY A 536 7.27 -14.11 -9.42
C GLY A 536 6.02 -14.93 -9.10
N SER A 537 5.03 -14.96 -10.00
CA SER A 537 3.76 -15.68 -9.76
C SER A 537 3.23 -16.41 -11.00
N PHE A 538 2.05 -17.01 -10.89
CA PHE A 538 1.28 -17.54 -12.03
C PHE A 538 1.00 -16.50 -13.14
N LYS A 539 1.16 -15.20 -12.86
CA LYS A 539 1.04 -14.11 -13.84
C LYS A 539 2.38 -13.81 -14.53
N SER A 540 3.50 -14.23 -13.95
CA SER A 540 4.84 -13.79 -14.33
C SER A 540 5.44 -14.57 -15.50
N GLY A 541 6.13 -13.88 -16.40
CA GLY A 541 6.83 -14.48 -17.53
C GLY A 541 8.12 -15.21 -17.13
N MET A 542 8.72 -15.95 -18.07
CA MET A 542 9.97 -16.72 -17.81
C MET A 542 11.11 -15.88 -17.22
N GLU A 543 11.24 -14.61 -17.60
CA GLU A 543 12.28 -13.73 -17.07
C GLU A 543 12.02 -13.29 -15.63
N GLU A 544 10.75 -13.20 -15.22
CA GLU A 544 10.31 -12.65 -13.93
C GLU A 544 10.36 -13.67 -12.77
N VAL A 545 10.39 -14.96 -13.09
CA VAL A 545 10.50 -16.06 -12.13
C VAL A 545 11.95 -16.54 -11.90
N LYS A 546 12.94 -15.78 -12.37
CA LYS A 546 14.38 -16.01 -12.12
C LYS A 546 14.81 -15.50 -10.75
N ALA A 547 15.82 -16.15 -10.17
CA ALA A 547 16.42 -15.75 -8.89
C ALA A 547 16.82 -14.27 -8.81
N THR A 548 17.29 -13.69 -9.92
CA THR A 548 17.82 -12.32 -9.95
C THR A 548 16.73 -11.24 -9.96
N LYS A 549 15.47 -11.60 -10.15
CA LYS A 549 14.36 -10.63 -10.18
C LYS A 549 13.80 -10.41 -8.79
N ARG A 550 13.57 -9.12 -8.48
CA ARG A 550 12.93 -8.67 -7.26
C ARG A 550 11.86 -7.65 -7.61
N GLY A 551 10.71 -7.75 -6.97
CA GLY A 551 9.76 -6.66 -6.82
C GLY A 551 10.03 -5.92 -5.51
N TYR A 552 9.40 -4.75 -5.35
CA TYR A 552 9.33 -4.05 -4.08
C TYR A 552 8.02 -3.27 -4.02
N ALA A 553 7.48 -3.09 -2.82
CA ALA A 553 6.25 -2.32 -2.61
C ALA A 553 6.21 -1.76 -1.18
N PRO A 554 5.35 -0.77 -0.90
CA PRO A 554 5.07 -0.34 0.48
C PRO A 554 4.58 -1.52 1.32
N PRO A 555 4.88 -1.59 2.64
CA PRO A 555 4.44 -2.70 3.49
C PRO A 555 2.94 -2.94 3.53
N VAL A 556 2.12 -1.92 3.19
CA VAL A 556 0.65 -1.97 3.12
C VAL A 556 0.09 -2.43 1.76
N TYR A 557 0.94 -2.73 0.79
CA TYR A 557 0.50 -3.27 -0.50
C TYR A 557 -0.01 -4.71 -0.33
N ALA A 558 -1.00 -5.09 -1.13
CA ALA A 558 -1.52 -6.45 -1.18
C ALA A 558 -2.08 -6.71 -2.59
N ASP A 559 -1.83 -7.89 -3.14
CA ASP A 559 -2.38 -8.31 -4.44
C ASP A 559 -2.69 -9.81 -4.45
N THR A 560 -3.61 -10.17 -5.33
CA THR A 560 -4.09 -11.51 -5.70
C THR A 560 -3.01 -12.51 -6.15
N ASP A 561 -1.75 -12.10 -6.26
CA ASP A 561 -0.60 -12.96 -6.53
C ASP A 561 0.60 -12.69 -5.62
N VAL A 562 0.38 -12.02 -4.47
CA VAL A 562 1.40 -11.81 -3.42
C VAL A 562 0.96 -12.49 -2.13
N GLY A 563 1.73 -13.48 -1.71
CA GLY A 563 1.64 -14.21 -0.46
C GLY A 563 2.98 -14.18 0.29
N PHE A 564 3.29 -15.25 1.03
CA PHE A 564 4.53 -15.37 1.80
C PHE A 564 4.80 -16.80 2.29
N ARG A 565 6.04 -17.05 2.74
CA ARG A 565 6.45 -18.21 3.52
C ARG A 565 7.31 -17.76 4.71
N CYS A 566 7.44 -18.59 5.75
CA CYS A 566 8.26 -18.24 6.91
C CYS A 566 9.64 -18.92 6.90
N ALA A 567 10.55 -18.36 7.68
CA ALA A 567 11.89 -18.87 7.96
C ALA A 567 12.19 -18.82 9.46
N LYS A 568 13.13 -19.65 9.90
CA LYS A 568 13.60 -19.75 11.29
C LYS A 568 15.10 -19.98 11.31
N THR A 569 15.80 -19.27 12.19
CA THR A 569 17.23 -19.48 12.45
C THR A 569 17.40 -19.98 13.86
N ASN A 570 17.93 -21.18 14.04
CA ASN A 570 18.27 -21.69 15.37
C ASN A 570 19.65 -21.14 15.78
N PHE A 571 19.67 -20.20 16.73
CA PHE A 571 20.92 -19.73 17.32
C PHE A 571 21.48 -20.78 18.31
N GLY A 572 22.26 -21.72 17.77
CA GLY A 572 22.95 -22.80 18.48
C GLY A 572 22.96 -24.06 17.62
N VAL A 573 24.09 -24.69 17.30
CA VAL A 573 25.42 -24.66 17.95
C VAL A 573 26.51 -24.17 16.97
N ARG A 574 27.56 -23.50 17.49
CA ARG A 574 28.76 -23.11 16.74
C ARG A 574 29.73 -24.28 16.59
#